data_AF-A0A1R1XKN5-F1
#
_entry.id   AF-A0A1R1XKN5-F1
#
_cell.length_a   1.000
_cell.length_b   1.000
_cell.length_c   1.000
_cell.angle_alpha   90.00
_cell.angle_beta   90.00
_cell.angle_gamma   90.00
#
_symmetry.space_group_name_H-M   'P 1'
#
loop_
_entity.id
_entity.type
_entity.pdbx_description
1 polymer ?
#
loop_
_entity_poly.entity_id
_entity_poly.type
_entity_poly.pdbx_seq_one_letter_code
_entity_poly.pdbx_strand_id
1 'polypeptide(L)'
;MDDFAEIEQENEAENPDEDLNTSQIISESFEVLTEKNPDVGDQYILINEYKDMVSKVRKTVNIFRRSPTKNDILQNYTKYDQSKEVYLIMDTQTRWCSLISMLSGFFEV
;
A
#
# COMPACT_ATOMS: atom_id res chain seq x y z
N MET A 1 -20.18 26.58 -48.84
CA MET A 1 -18.82 26.77 -49.38
C MET A 1 -18.01 27.30 -48.24
N ASP A 2 -17.05 26.48 -47.88
CA ASP A 2 -16.24 26.43 -46.68
C ASP A 2 -15.54 27.77 -46.35
N ASP A 3 -15.44 28.11 -45.06
CA ASP A 3 -14.13 28.27 -44.47
C ASP A 3 -14.17 28.19 -42.94
N PHE A 4 -13.23 27.40 -42.44
CA PHE A 4 -13.02 26.92 -41.09
C PHE A 4 -11.81 27.69 -40.54
N ALA A 5 -11.92 28.32 -39.37
CA ALA A 5 -10.76 28.81 -38.60
C ALA A 5 -11.17 28.90 -37.13
N GLU A 6 -11.10 27.75 -36.44
CA GLU A 6 -10.08 27.48 -35.42
C GLU A 6 -10.25 28.34 -34.17
N ILE A 7 -11.04 27.77 -33.25
CA ILE A 7 -10.98 28.05 -31.82
C ILE A 7 -9.64 27.47 -31.34
N GLU A 8 -8.61 28.30 -31.18
CA GLU A 8 -7.47 27.97 -30.34
C GLU A 8 -7.93 28.06 -28.88
N GLN A 9 -8.62 27.01 -28.42
CA GLN A 9 -8.61 26.67 -27.00
C GLN A 9 -7.22 26.11 -26.74
N GLU A 10 -6.36 26.95 -26.15
CA GLU A 10 -5.13 26.52 -25.52
C GLU A 10 -5.49 25.43 -24.51
N ASN A 11 -5.25 24.18 -24.92
CA ASN A 11 -5.15 23.04 -24.05
C ASN A 11 -3.90 23.25 -23.20
N GLU A 12 -4.04 23.92 -22.07
CA GLU A 12 -3.10 23.72 -20.98
C GLU A 12 -3.62 22.52 -20.18
N ALA A 13 -3.39 21.34 -20.74
CA ALA A 13 -3.45 20.10 -19.98
C ALA A 13 -2.31 20.16 -18.95
N GLU A 14 -2.61 20.70 -17.77
CA GLU A 14 -1.79 20.55 -16.58
C GLU A 14 -1.72 19.04 -16.25
N ASN A 15 -0.72 18.38 -16.81
CA ASN A 15 -0.11 17.20 -16.21
C ASN A 15 1.29 17.62 -15.79
N PRO A 16 1.51 17.91 -14.51
CA PRO A 16 2.73 17.50 -13.87
C PRO A 16 2.42 16.18 -13.17
N ASP A 17 3.05 15.12 -13.63
CA ASP A 17 3.24 13.92 -12.84
C ASP A 17 3.57 14.34 -11.41
N GLU A 18 2.63 14.19 -10.48
CA GLU A 18 2.95 14.09 -9.06
C GLU A 18 3.63 12.74 -8.87
N ASP A 19 4.83 12.60 -9.45
CA ASP A 19 5.84 11.67 -9.01
C ASP A 19 6.39 12.24 -7.69
N LEU A 20 5.49 12.32 -6.71
CA LEU A 20 5.75 12.62 -5.33
C LEU A 20 6.77 11.58 -4.91
N ASN A 21 8.05 11.98 -4.89
CA ASN A 21 9.25 11.14 -4.84
C ASN A 21 9.03 9.87 -4.00
N THR A 22 8.48 8.84 -4.66
CA THR A 22 7.87 7.72 -3.96
C THR A 22 8.97 6.90 -3.31
N SER A 23 10.14 6.87 -3.94
CA SER A 23 11.39 6.35 -3.36
C SER A 23 11.77 7.03 -2.06
N GLN A 24 11.63 8.35 -1.96
CA GLN A 24 12.04 9.08 -0.76
C GLN A 24 11.06 8.88 0.39
N ILE A 25 9.75 8.88 0.11
CA ILE A 25 8.71 8.56 1.10
C ILE A 25 8.86 7.12 1.62
N ILE A 26 9.12 6.17 0.72
CA ILE A 26 9.36 4.77 1.09
C ILE A 26 10.62 4.64 1.94
N SER A 27 11.70 5.35 1.59
CA SER A 27 12.97 5.33 2.34
C SER A 27 12.78 5.87 3.76
N GLU A 28 12.14 7.03 3.90
CA GLU A 28 11.84 7.64 5.20
C GLU A 28 10.95 6.73 6.05
N SER A 29 9.92 6.14 5.45
CA SER A 29 9.03 5.20 6.13
C SER A 29 9.75 3.91 6.57
N PHE A 30 10.72 3.45 5.78
CA PHE A 30 11.51 2.25 6.09
C PHE A 30 12.47 2.49 7.26
N GLU A 31 13.13 3.65 7.31
CA GLU A 31 14.01 4.04 8.42
C GLU A 31 13.24 4.28 9.72
N VAL A 32 12.02 4.80 9.65
CA VAL A 32 11.15 4.99 10.84
C VAL A 32 10.67 3.66 11.41
N LEU A 33 10.47 2.63 10.60
CA LEU A 33 9.90 1.35 11.06
C LEU A 33 10.97 0.33 11.41
N THR A 34 12.23 0.56 11.04
CA THR A 34 13.28 -0.44 11.19
C THR A 34 14.62 0.12 11.70
N GLU A 35 15.23 -0.59 12.63
CA GLU A 35 16.57 -0.34 13.14
C GLU A 35 17.57 -1.33 12.53
N LYS A 36 18.79 -0.86 12.24
CA LYS A 36 19.86 -1.73 11.77
C LYS A 36 20.28 -2.70 12.89
N ASN A 37 20.30 -3.99 12.58
CA ASN A 37 20.71 -5.03 13.52
C ASN A 37 22.24 -4.96 13.74
N PRO A 38 22.73 -4.71 14.97
CA PRO A 38 24.17 -4.55 15.20
C PRO A 38 24.98 -5.85 15.05
N ASP A 39 24.32 -7.02 15.16
CA ASP A 39 24.98 -8.34 15.16
C ASP A 39 24.98 -9.01 13.77
N VAL A 40 24.11 -8.55 12.86
CA VAL A 40 23.89 -9.18 11.54
C VAL A 40 23.82 -8.11 10.45
N GLY A 41 24.99 -7.71 9.92
CA GLY A 41 25.17 -6.97 8.66
C GLY A 41 24.03 -6.04 8.18
N ASP A 42 23.58 -6.23 6.94
CA ASP A 42 22.47 -5.48 6.31
C ASP A 42 21.09 -6.03 6.70
N GLN A 43 20.93 -6.50 7.94
CA GLN A 43 19.63 -6.91 8.45
C GLN A 43 19.00 -5.75 9.23
N TYR A 44 17.75 -5.45 8.89
CA TYR A 44 16.95 -4.45 9.59
C TYR A 44 15.89 -5.15 10.44
N ILE A 45 15.74 -4.74 11.70
CA ILE A 45 14.73 -5.27 12.63
C ILE A 45 13.65 -4.21 12.79
N LEU A 46 12.38 -4.63 12.85
CA LEU A 46 11.29 -3.73 13.24
C LEU A 46 11.54 -3.12 14.62
N ILE A 47 11.40 -1.79 14.73
CA ILE A 47 11.44 -1.11 16.03
C ILE A 47 10.44 -1.79 16.96
N ASN A 48 10.89 -2.06 18.18
CA ASN A 48 10.19 -2.96 19.10
C ASN A 48 8.75 -2.50 19.41
N GLU A 49 8.51 -1.18 19.35
CA GLU A 49 7.21 -0.54 19.57
C GLU A 49 6.16 -0.93 18.51
N TYR A 50 6.56 -1.07 17.25
CA TYR A 50 5.64 -1.40 16.15
C TYR A 50 5.51 -2.91 15.90
N LYS A 51 6.43 -3.71 16.44
CA LYS A 51 6.47 -5.16 16.25
C LYS A 51 5.17 -5.84 16.65
N ASP A 52 4.56 -5.43 17.75
CA ASP A 52 3.30 -5.98 18.24
C ASP A 52 2.11 -5.60 17.35
N MET A 53 2.05 -4.35 16.88
CA MET A 53 1.00 -3.88 15.98
C MET A 53 1.07 -4.61 14.64
N VAL A 54 2.25 -4.65 14.03
CA VAL A 54 2.48 -5.37 12.77
C VAL A 54 2.14 -6.86 12.93
N SER A 55 2.49 -7.47 14.06
CA SER A 55 2.13 -8.87 14.34
C SER A 55 0.62 -9.09 14.44
N LYS A 56 -0.15 -8.13 14.97
CA LYS A 56 -1.61 -8.18 14.99
C LYS A 56 -2.18 -8.07 13.57
N VAL A 57 -1.69 -7.12 12.77
CA VAL A 57 -2.11 -6.96 11.36
C VAL A 57 -1.84 -8.25 10.57
N ARG A 58 -0.63 -8.82 10.68
CA ARG A 58 -0.28 -10.10 10.04
C ARG A 58 -1.24 -11.22 10.44
N LYS A 59 -1.57 -11.35 11.73
CA LYS A 59 -2.53 -12.36 12.21
C LYS A 59 -3.91 -12.17 11.58
N THR A 60 -4.41 -10.95 11.56
CA THR A 60 -5.70 -10.61 10.96
C THR A 60 -5.74 -10.92 9.48
N VAL A 61 -4.77 -10.41 8.71
CA VAL A 61 -4.63 -10.69 7.27
C VAL A 61 -4.55 -12.20 7.01
N ASN A 62 -3.81 -12.93 7.83
CA ASN A 62 -3.66 -14.37 7.69
C ASN A 62 -4.98 -15.14 7.90
N ILE A 63 -5.83 -14.69 8.83
CA ILE A 63 -7.14 -15.32 9.08
C ILE A 63 -8.02 -15.26 7.83
N PHE A 64 -8.10 -14.07 7.21
CA PHE A 64 -8.91 -13.86 6.01
C PHE A 64 -8.31 -14.56 4.79
N ARG A 65 -6.98 -14.51 4.61
CA ARG A 65 -6.32 -15.24 3.51
C ARG A 65 -6.50 -16.75 3.57
N ARG A 66 -6.49 -17.34 4.77
CA ARG A 66 -6.56 -18.81 4.94
C ARG A 66 -7.97 -19.36 4.88
N SER A 67 -8.97 -18.53 5.13
CA SER A 67 -10.37 -18.97 5.18
C SER A 67 -11.17 -18.30 4.06
N PRO A 68 -11.45 -19.01 2.95
CA PRO A 68 -12.26 -18.47 1.86
C PRO A 68 -13.60 -17.93 2.35
N THR A 69 -14.29 -18.68 3.23
CA THR A 69 -15.57 -18.24 3.79
C THR A 69 -15.48 -16.93 4.57
N LYS A 70 -14.43 -16.71 5.37
CA LYS A 70 -14.24 -15.44 6.08
C LYS A 70 -13.88 -14.31 5.13
N ASN A 71 -13.10 -14.61 4.08
CA ASN A 71 -12.81 -13.65 3.03
C ASN A 71 -14.09 -13.24 2.30
N ASP A 72 -14.96 -14.18 1.92
CA ASP A 72 -16.21 -13.88 1.23
C ASP A 72 -17.12 -12.98 2.09
N ILE A 73 -17.19 -13.25 3.41
CA ILE A 73 -17.90 -12.39 4.35
C ILE A 73 -17.29 -10.98 4.34
N LEU A 74 -15.96 -10.85 4.45
CA LEU A 74 -15.27 -9.57 4.41
C LEU A 74 -15.56 -8.82 3.09
N GLN A 75 -15.43 -9.49 1.94
CA GLN A 75 -15.71 -8.89 0.63
C GLN A 75 -17.16 -8.40 0.53
N ASN A 76 -18.12 -9.18 1.03
CA ASN A 76 -19.52 -8.78 1.03
C ASN A 76 -19.76 -7.55 1.91
N TYR A 77 -19.11 -7.47 3.07
CA TYR A 77 -19.17 -6.29 3.95
C TYR A 77 -18.55 -5.06 3.27
N THR A 78 -17.37 -5.15 2.66
CA THR A 78 -16.73 -4.01 2.00
C THR A 78 -17.46 -3.57 0.73
N LYS A 79 -18.03 -4.52 -0.03
CA LYS A 79 -18.89 -4.20 -1.18
C LYS A 79 -20.14 -3.43 -0.76
N TYR A 80 -20.73 -3.78 0.37
CA TYR A 80 -21.90 -3.08 0.89
C TYR A 80 -21.58 -1.67 1.36
N ASP A 81 -20.45 -1.49 2.06
CA ASP A 81 -20.09 -0.21 2.69
C ASP A 81 -19.46 0.79 1.71
N GLN A 82 -18.51 0.32 0.89
CA GLN A 82 -17.67 1.19 0.04
C GLN A 82 -17.71 0.83 -1.45
N SER A 83 -18.49 -0.19 -1.85
CA SER A 83 -18.53 -0.71 -3.23
C SER A 83 -17.16 -1.09 -3.81
N LYS A 84 -16.17 -1.36 -2.94
CA LYS A 84 -14.79 -1.73 -3.30
C LYS A 84 -14.51 -3.18 -2.90
N GLU A 85 -13.66 -3.85 -3.67
CA GLU A 85 -13.11 -5.16 -3.31
C GLU A 85 -11.79 -4.98 -2.57
N VAL A 86 -11.59 -5.74 -1.49
CA VAL A 86 -10.39 -5.66 -0.67
C VAL A 86 -9.43 -6.77 -1.05
N TYR A 87 -8.19 -6.44 -1.39
CA TYR A 87 -7.18 -7.46 -1.62
C TYR A 87 -6.13 -7.47 -0.50
N LEU A 88 -6.29 -8.40 0.44
CA LEU A 88 -5.35 -8.55 1.56
C LEU A 88 -4.10 -9.33 1.15
N ILE A 89 -2.95 -8.64 1.14
CA ILE A 89 -1.63 -9.21 0.84
C ILE A 89 -0.87 -9.45 2.15
N MET A 90 -0.22 -10.60 2.29
CA MET A 90 0.72 -10.85 3.39
C MET A 90 2.11 -10.40 2.97
N ASP A 91 2.83 -9.74 3.88
CA ASP A 91 4.21 -9.37 3.66
C ASP A 91 5.14 -10.59 3.60
N THR A 92 6.22 -10.48 2.84
CA THR A 92 7.21 -11.55 2.66
C THR A 92 8.61 -11.00 2.81
N GLN A 93 9.48 -11.79 3.46
CA GLN A 93 10.85 -11.35 3.76
C GLN A 93 11.72 -11.14 2.51
N THR A 94 11.38 -11.80 1.40
CA THR A 94 12.19 -11.82 0.18
C THR A 94 11.79 -10.77 -0.85
N ARG A 95 10.69 -10.05 -0.64
CA ARG A 95 10.21 -9.01 -1.57
C ARG A 95 10.36 -7.63 -0.96
N TRP A 96 10.95 -6.72 -1.71
CA TRP A 96 11.17 -5.34 -1.32
C TRP A 96 9.82 -4.67 -0.97
N CYS A 97 9.79 -3.90 0.12
CA CYS A 97 8.64 -3.11 0.58
C CYS A 97 7.34 -3.89 0.85
N SER A 98 7.40 -5.22 0.99
CA SER A 98 6.22 -6.06 1.17
C SER A 98 5.40 -5.72 2.43
N LEU A 99 6.08 -5.27 3.50
CA LEU A 99 5.43 -4.79 4.72
C LEU A 99 4.57 -3.55 4.46
N ILE A 100 5.11 -2.58 3.73
CA ILE A 100 4.38 -1.35 3.36
C ILE A 100 3.17 -1.72 2.51
N SER A 101 3.32 -2.62 1.53
CA SER A 101 2.20 -3.09 0.71
C SER A 101 1.09 -3.76 1.52
N MET A 102 1.44 -4.57 2.53
CA MET A 102 0.44 -5.17 3.43
C MET A 102 -0.28 -4.11 4.26
N LEU A 103 0.45 -3.11 4.78
CA LEU A 103 -0.14 -2.05 5.60
C LEU A 103 -1.04 -1.13 4.78
N SER A 104 -0.60 -0.69 3.60
CA SER A 104 -1.41 0.13 2.68
C SER A 104 -2.73 -0.58 2.35
N GLY A 105 -2.65 -1.84 1.91
CA GLY A 105 -3.83 -2.63 1.59
C GLY A 105 -4.72 -2.97 2.79
N PHE A 106 -4.23 -2.85 4.03
CA PHE A 106 -5.02 -3.04 5.24
C PHE A 106 -5.72 -1.75 5.72
N PHE A 107 -5.09 -0.58 5.51
CA PHE A 107 -5.64 0.72 5.91
C PHE A 107 -6.50 1.39 4.83
N GLU A 108 -6.37 1.00 3.57
CA GLU A 108 -7.22 1.44 2.47
C GLU A 108 -8.56 0.66 2.35
N VAL A 109 -8.92 -0.08 3.41
CA VAL A 109 -10.13 -0.90 3.56
C VAL A 109 -11.26 -0.12 4.23
#